data_AF-A0A6N0LXP8-F1
#
_entry.id   AF-A0A6N0LXP8-F1
#
_cell.length_a   1.000
_cell.length_b   1.000
_cell.length_c   1.000
_cell.angle_alpha   90.00
_cell.angle_beta   90.00
_cell.angle_gamma   90.00
#
_symmetry.space_group_name_H-M   'P 1'
#
loop_
_entity.id
_entity.type
_entity.pdbx_description
1 polymer ?
#
loop_
_entity_poly.entity_id
_entity_poly.type
_entity_poly.pdbx_seq_one_letter_code
_entity_poly.pdbx_strand_id
1 'polypeptide(L)'
;MPASLEQKSLFGKFILKSQIEVKTGLHIGGGGENLDIGGLDKPVIRDPLTQYPYLPGSSIKGKLRSITERLLNKPLNRTGGSGTYRYESDDLEDGITEIDGLMIPYEGAFTCQISRLFGSTGGTKFWMPTAVAQKAGLYVPPEPGKSDETPKKTIQGQSYVQINRGRNCPARLIVRDSHLLPQSAEQLKKVDTGLFMTEWKFENGIDRVTAAANPRQFERVPAGSIFEFELVYTVENSEQAIEDLKNIAIALAILEDDALGGHGSRGYGKVEFKKFNFFYRDLEYYRRITNTPSDGSEREEIPSANNIQELLDNFTGLSQNIQHRLSGS
;
A
#
# COMPACT_ATOMS: atom_id res chain seq x y z
N MET A 1 -3.52 13.76 -21.96
CA MET A 1 -3.99 12.44 -21.49
C MET A 1 -5.15 12.07 -22.39
N PRO A 2 -5.24 10.83 -22.92
CA PRO A 2 -6.54 10.37 -23.40
C PRO A 2 -7.51 10.55 -22.24
N ALA A 3 -8.50 11.42 -22.40
CA ALA A 3 -9.43 11.72 -21.32
C ALA A 3 -10.19 10.43 -21.02
N SER A 4 -10.17 9.97 -19.76
CA SER A 4 -11.17 9.01 -19.31
C SER A 4 -12.50 9.77 -19.34
N LEU A 5 -13.34 9.48 -20.32
CA LEU A 5 -14.66 10.10 -20.45
C LEU A 5 -15.69 9.42 -19.54
N GLU A 6 -15.34 8.28 -18.96
CA GLU A 6 -16.18 7.49 -18.07
C GLU A 6 -15.66 7.56 -16.63
N GLN A 7 -16.59 7.69 -15.70
CA GLN A 7 -16.33 7.67 -14.26
C GLN A 7 -16.45 6.24 -13.73
N LYS A 8 -15.63 5.90 -12.73
CA LYS A 8 -15.72 4.60 -12.05
C LYS A 8 -16.94 4.54 -11.12
N SER A 9 -17.59 3.38 -11.10
CA SER A 9 -18.64 3.09 -10.13
C SER A 9 -18.10 3.16 -8.70
N LEU A 10 -18.92 3.67 -7.78
CA LEU A 10 -18.66 3.68 -6.35
C LEU A 10 -19.83 2.99 -5.68
N PHE A 11 -19.60 1.85 -5.03
CA PHE A 11 -20.62 1.14 -4.27
C PHE A 11 -20.59 1.50 -2.79
N GLY A 12 -19.40 1.84 -2.27
CA GLY A 12 -19.22 2.20 -0.88
C GLY A 12 -17.77 2.21 -0.44
N LYS A 13 -17.57 2.25 0.88
CA LYS A 13 -16.27 2.17 1.53
C LYS A 13 -16.29 1.12 2.63
N PHE A 14 -15.33 0.21 2.55
CA PHE A 14 -15.00 -0.71 3.64
C PHE A 14 -13.90 -0.09 4.50
N ILE A 15 -14.07 -0.10 5.82
CA ILE A 15 -13.16 0.51 6.77
C ILE A 15 -12.75 -0.56 7.77
N LEU A 16 -11.44 -0.71 7.95
CA LEU A 16 -10.80 -1.57 8.95
C LEU A 16 -10.10 -0.67 9.95
N LYS A 17 -10.44 -0.80 11.23
CA LYS A 17 -9.72 -0.18 12.34
C LYS A 17 -9.11 -1.25 13.23
N SER A 18 -7.87 -1.05 13.68
CA SER A 18 -7.22 -1.93 14.65
C SER A 18 -6.17 -1.17 15.47
N GLN A 19 -5.42 -1.88 16.31
CA GLN A 19 -4.31 -1.35 17.08
C GLN A 19 -3.04 -2.09 16.65
N ILE A 20 -1.94 -1.36 16.38
CA ILE A 20 -0.63 -1.94 16.12
C ILE A 20 0.18 -1.91 17.40
N GLU A 21 0.52 -3.07 17.94
CA GLU A 21 1.46 -3.22 19.05
C GLU A 21 2.87 -3.50 18.51
N VAL A 22 3.84 -2.70 18.94
CA VAL A 22 5.25 -2.89 18.60
C VAL A 22 5.85 -3.97 19.50
N LYS A 23 6.17 -5.15 18.96
CA LYS A 23 6.72 -6.28 19.74
C LYS A 23 8.23 -6.18 19.95
N THR A 24 8.92 -5.56 19.00
CA THR A 24 10.35 -5.23 19.08
C THR A 24 10.53 -3.80 18.60
N GLY A 25 11.49 -3.06 19.17
CA GLY A 25 11.65 -1.63 18.87
C GLY A 25 11.64 -1.31 17.36
N LEU A 26 10.92 -0.25 16.99
CA LEU A 26 10.55 0.06 15.61
C LEU A 26 11.22 1.36 15.16
N HIS A 27 11.81 1.35 13.97
CA HIS A 27 12.43 2.53 13.38
C HIS A 27 11.80 2.85 12.02
N ILE A 28 11.13 4.00 11.93
CA ILE A 28 10.74 4.61 10.66
C ILE A 28 11.43 5.97 10.58
N GLY A 29 12.48 6.04 9.76
CA GLY A 29 13.23 7.27 9.56
C GLY A 29 12.51 8.24 8.64
N GLY A 30 12.54 9.53 8.98
CA GLY A 30 12.24 10.60 8.03
C GLY A 30 13.46 10.79 7.11
N GLY A 31 13.35 10.49 5.82
CA GLY A 31 14.48 10.61 4.90
C GLY A 31 15.06 12.03 4.89
N GLY A 32 16.38 12.15 5.06
CA GLY A 32 17.11 13.41 4.96
C GLY A 32 18.47 13.32 5.65
N GLU A 33 19.54 13.55 4.89
CA GLU A 33 20.91 13.75 5.38
C GLU A 33 21.08 15.12 6.08
N ASN A 34 20.17 15.47 6.98
CA ASN A 34 20.44 16.58 7.89
C ASN A 34 21.16 16.01 9.10
N LEU A 35 22.47 15.81 8.92
CA LEU A 35 23.41 15.71 10.02
C LEU A 35 23.36 17.06 10.76
N ASP A 36 22.45 17.18 11.73
CA ASP A 36 22.58 18.22 12.73
C ASP A 36 23.94 18.02 13.41
N ILE A 37 24.74 19.08 13.54
CA ILE A 37 26.07 19.01 14.16
C ILE A 37 25.87 18.58 15.62
N GLY A 38 26.16 17.31 15.93
CA GLY A 38 25.92 16.68 17.23
C GLY A 38 24.53 16.01 17.41
N GLY A 39 23.74 15.88 16.33
CA GLY A 39 22.43 15.24 16.32
C GLY A 39 22.45 13.75 15.93
N LEU A 40 21.27 13.13 16.02
CA LEU A 40 21.01 11.72 15.68
C LEU A 40 21.21 11.44 14.17
N ASP A 41 21.97 10.39 13.83
CA ASP A 41 22.21 9.99 12.42
C ASP A 41 20.91 9.71 11.64
N LYS A 42 19.89 9.15 12.31
CA LYS A 42 18.58 8.83 11.72
C LYS A 42 17.48 8.95 12.78
N PRO A 43 16.80 10.10 12.90
CA PRO A 43 15.73 10.25 13.86
C PRO A 43 14.46 9.51 13.42
N VAL A 44 13.65 9.11 14.39
CA VAL A 44 12.30 8.59 14.15
C VAL A 44 11.39 9.74 13.72
N ILE A 45 10.51 9.48 12.74
CA ILE A 45 9.56 10.49 12.29
C ILE A 45 8.55 10.85 13.38
N ARG A 46 8.28 12.16 13.53
CA ARG A 46 7.42 12.72 14.57
C ARG A 46 6.36 13.62 13.97
N ASP A 47 5.20 13.64 14.62
CA ASP A 47 4.13 14.59 14.33
C ASP A 47 4.60 16.00 14.72
N PRO A 48 4.50 17.00 13.81
CA PRO A 48 5.05 18.34 14.08
C PRO A 48 4.30 19.10 15.19
N LEU A 49 3.04 18.79 15.45
CA LEU A 49 2.22 19.45 16.47
C LEU A 49 2.46 18.85 17.85
N THR A 50 2.46 17.52 17.95
CA THR A 50 2.56 16.82 19.24
C THR A 50 4.00 16.41 19.59
N GLN A 51 4.89 16.35 18.61
CA GLN A 51 6.25 15.80 18.70
C GLN A 51 6.28 14.29 19.00
N TYR A 52 5.13 13.62 18.94
CA TYR A 52 5.03 12.18 19.21
C TYR A 52 5.48 11.39 17.98
N PRO A 53 6.14 10.23 18.16
CA PRO A 53 6.40 9.35 17.05
C PRO A 53 5.08 8.85 16.46
N TYR A 54 5.03 8.67 15.14
CA TYR A 54 3.89 8.10 14.43
C TYR A 54 4.37 7.21 13.29
N LEU A 55 3.48 6.35 12.78
CA LEU A 55 3.78 5.48 11.64
C LEU A 55 3.09 6.04 10.39
N PRO A 56 3.83 6.51 9.38
CA PRO A 56 3.22 7.04 8.17
C PRO A 56 2.43 5.97 7.41
N GLY A 57 1.22 6.30 7.00
CA GLY A 57 0.36 5.42 6.21
C GLY A 57 1.02 5.03 4.88
N SER A 58 1.87 5.89 4.31
CA SER A 58 2.69 5.59 3.14
C SER A 58 3.72 4.48 3.39
N SER A 59 4.31 4.42 4.59
CA SER A 59 5.28 3.38 4.97
C SER A 59 4.59 2.03 5.11
N ILE A 60 3.43 2.01 5.79
CA ILE A 60 2.63 0.78 5.94
C ILE A 60 2.08 0.34 4.57
N LYS A 61 1.49 1.25 3.79
CA LYS A 61 0.97 0.95 2.44
C LYS A 61 2.06 0.44 1.51
N GLY A 62 3.26 1.02 1.55
CA GLY A 62 4.40 0.57 0.75
C GLY A 62 4.87 -0.82 1.14
N LYS A 63 4.94 -1.12 2.44
CA LYS A 63 5.28 -2.46 2.94
C LYS A 63 4.22 -3.50 2.53
N LEU A 64 2.94 -3.18 2.68
CA LEU A 64 1.84 -4.04 2.22
C LEU A 64 1.93 -4.28 0.71
N ARG A 65 2.17 -3.24 -0.10
CA ARG A 65 2.37 -3.39 -1.56
C ARG A 65 3.50 -4.36 -1.87
N SER A 66 4.67 -4.20 -1.23
CA SER A 66 5.83 -5.06 -1.44
C SER A 66 5.54 -6.52 -1.06
N ILE A 67 4.83 -6.75 0.04
CA ILE A 67 4.39 -8.09 0.46
C ILE A 67 3.45 -8.68 -0.60
N THR A 68 2.44 -7.93 -1.05
CA THR A 68 1.46 -8.44 -2.02
C THR A 68 2.12 -8.71 -3.38
N GLU A 69 3.06 -7.87 -3.83
CA GLU A 69 3.84 -8.10 -5.06
C GLU A 69 4.60 -9.44 -5.00
N ARG A 70 5.20 -9.76 -3.85
CA ARG A 70 5.89 -11.05 -3.61
C ARG A 70 4.90 -12.21 -3.50
N LEU A 71 3.80 -12.02 -2.78
CA LEU A 71 2.74 -13.03 -2.61
C LEU A 71 2.17 -13.48 -3.96
N LEU A 72 1.96 -12.53 -4.87
CA LEU A 72 1.43 -12.78 -6.22
C LEU A 72 2.52 -13.06 -7.26
N ASN A 73 3.79 -13.11 -6.85
CA ASN A 73 4.95 -13.35 -7.70
C ASN A 73 4.97 -12.48 -8.97
N LYS A 74 4.72 -11.17 -8.83
CA LYS A 74 4.67 -10.25 -9.97
C LYS A 74 6.07 -9.97 -10.53
N PRO A 75 6.23 -9.84 -11.86
CA PRO A 75 7.51 -9.49 -12.46
C PRO A 75 7.91 -8.06 -12.09
N LEU A 76 9.20 -7.75 -12.13
CA LEU A 76 9.67 -6.40 -11.95
C LEU A 76 9.84 -5.73 -13.31
N ASN A 77 9.08 -4.67 -13.58
CA ASN A 77 9.03 -4.06 -14.91
C ASN A 77 9.19 -2.53 -14.89
N ARG A 78 9.42 -1.90 -13.74
CA ARG A 78 9.65 -0.46 -13.69
C ARG A 78 10.60 -0.05 -12.59
N THR A 79 11.50 0.88 -12.90
CA THR A 79 12.34 1.57 -11.90
C THR A 79 11.59 2.73 -11.23
N GLY A 80 11.70 2.83 -9.91
CA GLY A 80 11.35 4.03 -9.15
C GLY A 80 12.45 5.10 -9.22
N GLY A 81 12.20 6.26 -8.61
CA GLY A 81 13.15 7.38 -8.59
C GLY A 81 14.49 7.10 -7.89
N SER A 82 14.57 6.02 -7.10
CA SER A 82 15.77 5.55 -6.39
C SER A 82 16.53 4.42 -7.10
N GLY A 83 16.17 4.07 -8.34
CA GLY A 83 16.73 2.91 -9.04
C GLY A 83 16.22 1.55 -8.54
N THR A 84 15.28 1.54 -7.60
CA THR A 84 14.61 0.31 -7.12
C THR A 84 13.58 -0.14 -8.13
N TYR A 85 13.61 -1.42 -8.52
CA TYR A 85 12.58 -1.99 -9.39
C TYR A 85 11.32 -2.39 -8.62
N ARG A 86 10.17 -2.25 -9.26
CA ARG A 86 8.85 -2.69 -8.78
C ARG A 86 7.99 -3.20 -9.94
N TYR A 87 6.90 -3.87 -9.62
CA TYR A 87 5.83 -4.12 -10.58
C TYR A 87 4.96 -2.86 -10.75
N GLU A 88 4.59 -2.55 -11.99
CA GLU A 88 3.62 -1.51 -12.32
C GLU A 88 2.86 -1.86 -13.62
N SER A 89 1.54 -1.74 -13.63
CA SER A 89 0.78 -1.79 -14.89
C SER A 89 1.06 -0.54 -15.72
N ASP A 90 1.46 -0.67 -16.98
CA ASP A 90 1.69 0.52 -17.83
C ASP A 90 0.38 1.14 -18.34
N ASP A 91 -0.74 0.43 -18.33
CA ASP A 91 -2.05 0.96 -18.73
C ASP A 91 -3.19 0.28 -17.94
N LEU A 92 -4.44 0.65 -18.21
CA LEU A 92 -5.64 -0.02 -17.69
C LEU A 92 -5.81 -1.42 -18.30
N GLU A 93 -5.32 -1.62 -19.52
CA GLU A 93 -5.33 -2.88 -20.27
C GLU A 93 -3.95 -3.56 -20.26
N ASP A 94 -3.93 -4.87 -20.49
CA ASP A 94 -2.73 -5.69 -20.56
C ASP A 94 -1.75 -5.22 -21.65
N GLY A 95 -0.47 -5.47 -21.44
CA GLY A 95 0.57 -5.12 -22.40
C GLY A 95 1.94 -5.67 -22.02
N ILE A 96 2.98 -5.09 -22.64
CA ILE A 96 4.37 -5.50 -22.46
C ILE A 96 5.23 -4.26 -22.23
N THR A 97 5.98 -4.29 -21.13
CA THR A 97 7.05 -3.31 -20.88
C THR A 97 8.34 -3.82 -21.49
N GLU A 98 9.10 -2.96 -22.17
CA GLU A 98 10.42 -3.29 -22.71
C GLU A 98 11.51 -2.62 -21.86
N ILE A 99 12.37 -3.44 -21.23
CA ILE A 99 13.52 -2.95 -20.45
C ILE A 99 14.77 -3.64 -21.00
N ASP A 100 15.73 -2.86 -21.50
CA ASP A 100 17.01 -3.37 -22.01
C ASP A 100 16.84 -4.54 -23.02
N GLY A 101 15.80 -4.46 -23.86
CA GLY A 101 15.44 -5.50 -24.84
C GLY A 101 14.66 -6.69 -24.29
N LEU A 102 14.47 -6.78 -22.97
CA LEU A 102 13.60 -7.77 -22.33
C LEU A 102 12.14 -7.35 -22.42
N MET A 103 11.30 -8.25 -22.92
CA MET A 103 9.85 -8.08 -23.05
C MET A 103 9.16 -8.67 -21.83
N ILE A 104 8.69 -7.80 -20.93
CA ILE A 104 8.08 -8.20 -19.66
C ILE A 104 6.56 -7.96 -19.74
N PRO A 105 5.74 -9.01 -19.81
CA PRO A 105 4.29 -8.86 -19.82
C PRO A 105 3.80 -8.30 -18.48
N TYR A 106 2.79 -7.44 -18.53
CA TYR A 106 2.09 -6.91 -17.36
C TYR A 106 0.58 -7.06 -17.54
N GLU A 107 -0.13 -7.22 -16.41
CA GLU A 107 -1.59 -7.18 -16.36
C GLU A 107 -2.06 -5.73 -16.25
N GLY A 108 -3.11 -5.38 -16.99
CA GLY A 108 -3.74 -4.08 -16.98
C GLY A 108 -4.24 -3.68 -15.60
N ALA A 109 -4.23 -2.38 -15.30
CA ALA A 109 -4.56 -1.89 -13.97
C ALA A 109 -6.01 -2.14 -13.53
N PHE A 110 -6.92 -2.54 -14.44
CA PHE A 110 -8.28 -2.96 -14.06
C PHE A 110 -8.37 -4.39 -13.54
N THR A 111 -7.54 -5.29 -14.06
CA THR A 111 -7.54 -6.71 -13.69
C THR A 111 -6.47 -7.00 -12.65
N CYS A 112 -5.33 -6.30 -12.71
CA CYS A 112 -4.20 -6.53 -11.83
C CYS A 112 -4.52 -6.22 -10.36
N GLN A 113 -4.39 -7.25 -9.52
CA GLN A 113 -4.67 -7.19 -8.08
C GLN A 113 -3.76 -6.21 -7.32
N ILE A 114 -2.53 -5.96 -7.82
CA ILE A 114 -1.64 -4.93 -7.24
C ILE A 114 -2.08 -3.54 -7.67
N SER A 115 -2.16 -3.29 -8.97
CA SER A 115 -2.37 -1.94 -9.49
C SER A 115 -3.77 -1.40 -9.19
N ARG A 116 -4.81 -2.25 -9.18
CA ARG A 116 -6.16 -1.81 -8.79
C ARG A 116 -6.26 -1.45 -7.31
N LEU A 117 -5.51 -2.16 -6.46
CA LEU A 117 -5.52 -1.94 -5.02
C LEU A 117 -4.65 -0.74 -4.62
N PHE A 118 -3.40 -0.71 -5.08
CA PHE A 118 -2.39 0.28 -4.67
C PHE A 118 -2.24 1.47 -5.62
N GLY A 119 -2.84 1.40 -6.81
CA GLY A 119 -2.78 2.41 -7.87
C GLY A 119 -1.61 2.22 -8.83
N SER A 120 -1.79 2.70 -10.05
CA SER A 120 -0.75 2.83 -11.09
C SER A 120 -0.85 4.20 -11.77
N THR A 121 0.29 4.83 -12.04
CA THR A 121 0.34 6.12 -12.74
C THR A 121 0.23 5.99 -14.27
N GLY A 122 0.18 4.76 -14.79
CA GLY A 122 0.43 4.48 -16.21
C GLY A 122 1.92 4.60 -16.55
N GLY A 123 2.33 3.96 -17.64
CA GLY A 123 3.70 3.87 -18.13
C GLY A 123 3.98 4.74 -19.33
N THR A 124 5.22 4.65 -19.79
CA THR A 124 5.72 5.36 -20.97
C THR A 124 6.40 4.39 -21.90
N LYS A 125 6.17 4.51 -23.21
CA LYS A 125 6.82 3.70 -24.25
C LYS A 125 6.69 2.19 -24.04
N PHE A 126 5.48 1.73 -23.79
CA PHE A 126 5.16 0.30 -23.63
C PHE A 126 4.44 -0.23 -24.88
N TRP A 127 4.37 -1.54 -25.03
CA TRP A 127 3.73 -2.20 -26.16
C TRP A 127 2.35 -2.68 -25.77
N MET A 128 1.35 -2.31 -26.57
CA MET A 128 -0.04 -2.74 -26.41
C MET A 128 -0.51 -3.46 -27.67
N PRO A 129 -1.32 -4.53 -27.58
CA PRO A 129 -1.93 -5.15 -28.75
C PRO A 129 -2.63 -4.10 -29.62
N THR A 130 -2.37 -4.10 -30.93
CA THR A 130 -2.87 -3.06 -31.83
C THR A 130 -4.40 -2.94 -31.79
N ALA A 131 -5.12 -4.07 -31.72
CA ALA A 131 -6.58 -4.09 -31.62
C ALA A 131 -7.09 -3.44 -30.32
N VAL A 132 -6.39 -3.67 -29.19
CA VAL A 132 -6.74 -3.08 -27.89
C VAL A 132 -6.45 -1.58 -27.90
N ALA A 133 -5.32 -1.17 -28.46
CA ALA A 133 -4.96 0.24 -28.59
C ALA A 133 -5.96 1.03 -29.45
N GLN A 134 -6.46 0.43 -30.54
CA GLN A 134 -7.52 1.02 -31.37
C GLN A 134 -8.83 1.14 -30.61
N LYS A 135 -9.27 0.06 -29.95
CA LYS A 135 -10.52 0.05 -29.16
C LYS A 135 -10.46 1.08 -28.02
N ALA A 136 -9.30 1.25 -27.39
CA ALA A 136 -9.09 2.22 -26.33
C ALA A 136 -8.88 3.66 -26.84
N GLY A 137 -8.86 3.89 -28.16
CA GLY A 137 -8.60 5.20 -28.75
C GLY A 137 -7.16 5.72 -28.53
N LEU A 138 -6.23 4.84 -28.19
CA LEU A 138 -4.82 5.16 -27.95
C LEU A 138 -3.98 5.14 -29.23
N TYR A 139 -4.48 4.50 -30.29
CA TYR A 139 -3.84 4.45 -31.59
C TYR A 139 -4.90 4.50 -32.70
N VAL A 140 -4.72 5.41 -33.65
CA VAL A 140 -5.55 5.55 -34.84
C VAL A 140 -4.63 5.28 -36.05
N PRO A 141 -4.94 4.28 -36.89
CA PRO A 141 -4.18 4.06 -38.12
C PRO A 141 -4.18 5.32 -39.00
N PRO A 142 -3.06 5.63 -39.68
CA PRO A 142 -3.04 6.76 -40.59
C PRO A 142 -4.02 6.55 -41.76
N GLU A 143 -4.49 7.66 -42.32
CA GLU A 143 -5.28 7.64 -43.54
C GLU A 143 -4.49 6.96 -44.68
N PRO A 144 -5.18 6.30 -45.64
CA PRO A 144 -4.52 5.68 -46.78
C PRO A 144 -3.57 6.66 -47.49
N GLY A 145 -2.30 6.26 -47.64
CA GLY A 145 -1.26 7.07 -48.29
C GLY A 145 -0.45 7.98 -47.37
N LYS A 146 -0.76 8.05 -46.07
CA LYS A 146 0.10 8.71 -45.06
C LYS A 146 1.01 7.68 -44.37
N SER A 147 2.25 8.09 -44.07
CA SER A 147 3.22 7.26 -43.36
C SER A 147 2.81 7.07 -41.90
N ASP A 148 2.95 5.84 -41.40
CA ASP A 148 2.84 5.55 -39.96
C ASP A 148 4.23 5.55 -39.33
N GLU A 149 4.51 6.53 -38.49
CA GLU A 149 5.77 6.60 -37.74
C GLU A 149 5.70 5.84 -36.41
N THR A 150 4.52 5.30 -36.04
CA THR A 150 4.34 4.62 -34.77
C THR A 150 5.07 3.27 -34.79
N PRO A 151 5.99 3.00 -33.85
CA PRO A 151 6.68 1.72 -33.81
C PRO A 151 5.70 0.56 -33.62
N LYS A 152 5.90 -0.50 -34.42
CA LYS A 152 5.12 -1.75 -34.38
C LYS A 152 6.05 -2.93 -34.23
N LYS A 153 5.59 -3.96 -33.51
CA LYS A 153 6.29 -5.24 -33.35
C LYS A 153 5.31 -6.38 -33.46
N THR A 154 5.75 -7.51 -33.98
CA THR A 154 5.01 -8.77 -33.92
C THR A 154 5.62 -9.63 -32.83
N ILE A 155 4.84 -9.96 -31.82
CA ILE A 155 5.26 -10.78 -30.68
C ILE A 155 4.31 -11.97 -30.63
N GLN A 156 4.86 -13.19 -30.72
CA GLN A 156 4.08 -14.45 -30.71
C GLN A 156 2.92 -14.47 -31.73
N GLY A 157 3.11 -13.87 -32.91
CA GLY A 157 2.08 -13.83 -33.97
C GLY A 157 1.02 -12.74 -33.79
N GLN A 158 1.04 -11.98 -32.69
CA GLN A 158 0.15 -10.85 -32.44
C GLN A 158 0.85 -9.51 -32.73
N SER A 159 0.11 -8.57 -33.34
CA SER A 159 0.61 -7.23 -33.64
C SER A 159 0.48 -6.32 -32.42
N TYR A 160 1.57 -5.63 -32.09
CA TYR A 160 1.67 -4.63 -31.03
C TYR A 160 2.06 -3.27 -31.61
N VAL A 161 1.57 -2.22 -30.96
CA VAL A 161 1.94 -0.83 -31.24
C VAL A 161 2.50 -0.20 -29.97
N GLN A 162 3.51 0.67 -30.12
CA GLN A 162 4.09 1.36 -28.97
C GLN A 162 3.20 2.55 -28.56
N ILE A 163 2.85 2.60 -27.28
CA ILE A 163 2.06 3.68 -26.68
C ILE A 163 2.99 4.56 -25.84
N ASN A 164 2.97 5.87 -26.14
CA ASN A 164 3.86 6.83 -25.48
C ASN A 164 3.50 7.08 -24.02
N ARG A 165 2.21 7.06 -23.67
CA ARG A 165 1.73 7.33 -22.32
C ARG A 165 0.46 6.54 -22.02
N GLY A 166 0.51 5.75 -20.96
CA GLY A 166 -0.62 4.97 -20.49
C GLY A 166 -1.54 5.76 -19.58
N ARG A 167 -2.71 5.20 -19.35
CA ARG A 167 -3.76 5.75 -18.51
C ARG A 167 -3.48 5.45 -17.03
N ASN A 168 -3.82 6.41 -16.16
CA ASN A 168 -3.68 6.29 -14.71
C ASN A 168 -4.85 5.48 -14.12
N CYS A 169 -4.56 4.60 -13.15
CA CYS A 169 -5.53 3.96 -12.29
C CYS A 169 -5.33 4.40 -10.83
N PRO A 170 -6.25 5.19 -10.24
CA PRO A 170 -6.19 5.55 -8.84
C PRO A 170 -6.30 4.34 -7.91
N ALA A 171 -5.62 4.40 -6.77
CA ALA A 171 -5.65 3.35 -5.76
C ALA A 171 -7.02 3.24 -5.09
N ARG A 172 -7.51 2.02 -4.88
CA ARG A 172 -8.68 1.74 -4.04
C ARG A 172 -8.36 1.78 -2.54
N LEU A 173 -7.10 1.54 -2.18
CA LEU A 173 -6.63 1.45 -0.80
C LEU A 173 -6.07 2.78 -0.27
N ILE A 174 -6.59 3.20 0.87
CA ILE A 174 -6.09 4.31 1.68
C ILE A 174 -5.64 3.73 3.02
N VAL A 175 -4.43 4.05 3.44
CA VAL A 175 -3.91 3.73 4.78
C VAL A 175 -3.64 5.06 5.47
N ARG A 176 -4.27 5.28 6.63
CA ARG A 176 -4.09 6.49 7.43
C ARG A 176 -2.78 6.41 8.22
N ASP A 177 -2.26 7.58 8.57
CA ASP A 177 -1.16 7.68 9.51
C ASP A 177 -1.60 7.11 10.86
N SER A 178 -0.73 6.33 11.48
CA SER A 178 -0.99 5.64 12.75
C SER A 178 -0.33 6.41 13.88
N HIS A 179 -1.14 7.07 14.71
CA HIS A 179 -0.68 7.85 15.87
C HIS A 179 -0.72 6.99 17.14
N LEU A 180 0.10 7.36 18.13
CA LEU A 180 0.10 6.68 19.43
C LEU A 180 -1.27 6.75 20.09
N LEU A 181 -1.69 5.65 20.69
CA LEU A 181 -2.83 5.67 21.61
C LEU A 181 -2.51 6.55 22.83
N PRO A 182 -3.50 7.28 23.39
CA PRO A 182 -3.28 8.14 24.55
C PRO A 182 -2.60 7.41 25.72
N GLN A 183 -3.03 6.19 26.02
CA GLN A 183 -2.43 5.41 27.12
C GLN A 183 -0.97 5.03 26.82
N SER A 184 -0.64 4.72 25.57
CA SER A 184 0.73 4.40 25.16
C SER A 184 1.62 5.65 25.22
N ALA A 185 1.13 6.79 24.77
CA ALA A 185 1.84 8.07 24.88
C ALA A 185 2.14 8.43 26.35
N GLU A 186 1.17 8.27 27.26
CA GLU A 186 1.37 8.52 28.69
C GLU A 186 2.38 7.58 29.35
N GLN A 187 2.49 6.33 28.87
CA GLN A 187 3.53 5.41 29.31
C GLN A 187 4.90 5.86 28.82
N LEU A 188 5.03 6.16 27.53
CA LEU A 188 6.29 6.55 26.91
C LEU A 188 6.84 7.89 27.44
N LYS A 189 5.98 8.82 27.86
CA LYS A 189 6.39 10.07 28.55
C LYS A 189 7.16 9.83 29.85
N LYS A 190 6.88 8.72 30.54
CA LYS A 190 7.45 8.41 31.85
C LYS A 190 8.77 7.65 31.77
N VAL A 191 9.12 7.16 30.58
CA VAL A 191 10.35 6.40 30.39
C VAL A 191 11.52 7.37 30.25
N ASP A 192 12.52 7.24 31.12
CA ASP A 192 13.76 7.99 31.01
C ASP A 192 14.80 7.19 30.24
N THR A 193 14.83 7.41 28.92
CA THR A 193 15.77 6.80 27.96
C THR A 193 16.79 7.80 27.43
N GLY A 194 16.78 9.05 27.92
CA GLY A 194 17.52 10.16 27.35
C GLY A 194 16.97 10.70 26.02
N LEU A 195 15.83 10.19 25.53
CA LEU A 195 15.11 10.72 24.37
C LEU A 195 13.61 10.80 24.66
N PHE A 196 12.92 11.77 24.07
CA PHE A 196 11.49 11.93 24.27
C PHE A 196 10.69 10.79 23.61
N MET A 197 10.06 9.92 24.41
CA MET A 197 9.21 8.79 23.98
C MET A 197 9.88 7.71 23.11
N THR A 198 11.19 7.74 23.01
CA THR A 198 11.99 6.88 22.12
C THR A 198 13.22 6.40 22.86
N GLU A 199 13.92 5.40 22.35
CA GLU A 199 15.12 4.88 22.99
C GLU A 199 16.32 4.84 22.04
N TRP A 200 17.50 4.94 22.64
CA TRP A 200 18.75 4.64 21.96
C TRP A 200 18.91 3.13 21.80
N LYS A 201 19.22 2.70 20.58
CA LYS A 201 19.78 1.38 20.34
C LYS A 201 21.16 1.50 19.72
N PHE A 202 22.11 0.87 20.40
CA PHE A 202 23.46 0.67 19.89
C PHE A 202 23.51 -0.60 19.03
N GLU A 203 24.16 -0.49 17.88
CA GLU A 203 24.53 -1.61 17.04
C GLU A 203 26.03 -1.55 16.74
N ASN A 204 26.70 -2.70 16.73
CA ASN A 204 28.12 -2.77 16.44
C ASN A 204 28.34 -3.47 15.09
N GLY A 205 28.98 -2.78 14.15
CA GLY A 205 29.63 -3.47 13.04
C GLY A 205 30.92 -4.09 13.56
N ILE A 206 31.14 -5.39 13.36
CA ILE A 206 32.35 -6.07 13.81
C ILE A 206 33.23 -6.39 12.60
N ASP A 207 34.48 -5.95 12.64
CA ASP A 207 35.51 -6.39 11.69
C ASP A 207 35.75 -7.89 11.87
N ARG A 208 35.56 -8.67 10.81
CA ARG A 208 35.66 -10.14 10.87
C ARG A 208 37.09 -10.67 11.02
N VAL A 209 38.10 -9.84 10.79
CA VAL A 209 39.51 -10.19 10.93
C VAL A 209 40.04 -9.73 12.28
N THR A 210 39.83 -8.47 12.63
CA THR A 210 40.39 -7.88 13.86
C THR A 210 39.48 -8.00 15.07
N ALA A 211 38.22 -8.41 14.87
CA ALA A 211 37.15 -8.40 15.88
C ALA A 211 36.86 -7.00 16.47
N ALA A 212 37.39 -5.93 15.87
CA ALA A 212 37.16 -4.56 16.33
C ALA A 212 35.69 -4.15 16.13
N ALA A 213 35.11 -3.50 17.14
CA ALA A 213 33.75 -2.99 17.11
C ALA A 213 33.70 -1.56 16.58
N ASN A 214 32.80 -1.30 15.64
CA ASN A 214 32.44 0.02 15.13
C ASN A 214 30.99 0.33 15.55
N PRO A 215 30.79 1.00 16.70
CA PRO A 215 29.46 1.26 17.25
C PRO A 215 28.73 2.33 16.45
N ARG A 216 27.41 2.14 16.30
CA ARG A 216 26.47 3.05 15.65
C ARG A 216 25.23 3.18 16.51
N GLN A 217 24.58 4.33 16.43
CA GLN A 217 23.45 4.67 17.26
C GLN A 217 22.20 4.90 16.40
N PHE A 218 21.09 4.32 16.82
CA PHE A 218 19.79 4.50 16.18
C PHE A 218 18.74 4.88 17.21
N GLU A 219 17.94 5.90 16.92
CA GLU A 219 16.70 6.16 17.64
C GLU A 219 15.64 5.17 17.17
N ARG A 220 14.85 4.62 18.11
CA ARG A 220 13.70 3.79 17.76
C ARG A 220 12.57 3.97 18.77
N VAL A 221 11.37 3.66 18.32
CA VAL A 221 10.19 3.54 19.17
C VAL A 221 10.35 2.29 20.06
N PRO A 222 10.14 2.36 21.39
CA PRO A 222 10.31 1.23 22.28
C PRO A 222 9.28 0.12 22.02
N ALA A 223 9.65 -1.11 22.36
CA ALA A 223 8.69 -2.23 22.36
C ALA A 223 7.57 -1.98 23.40
N GLY A 224 6.38 -2.51 23.12
CA GLY A 224 5.15 -2.28 23.89
C GLY A 224 4.38 -1.03 23.47
N SER A 225 4.94 -0.17 22.61
CA SER A 225 4.23 1.00 22.07
C SER A 225 3.02 0.57 21.25
N ILE A 226 1.90 1.28 21.37
CA ILE A 226 0.64 0.95 20.69
C ILE A 226 0.14 2.13 19.87
N PHE A 227 -0.13 1.89 18.59
CA PHE A 227 -0.61 2.87 17.62
C PHE A 227 -2.03 2.54 17.14
N GLU A 228 -2.82 3.56 16.83
CA GLU A 228 -4.10 3.40 16.13
C GLU A 228 -3.88 3.10 14.65
N PHE A 229 -4.58 2.12 14.10
CA PHE A 229 -4.51 1.78 12.68
C PHE A 229 -5.86 1.93 12.00
N GLU A 230 -5.86 2.58 10.84
CA GLU A 230 -7.05 2.72 9.99
C GLU A 230 -6.70 2.50 8.52
N LEU A 231 -7.46 1.61 7.89
CA LEU A 231 -7.39 1.28 6.47
C LEU A 231 -8.78 1.43 5.86
N VAL A 232 -8.85 2.08 4.69
CA VAL A 232 -10.09 2.29 3.95
C VAL A 232 -9.93 1.74 2.54
N TYR A 233 -10.81 0.81 2.16
CA TYR A 233 -10.91 0.25 0.82
C TYR A 233 -12.16 0.81 0.11
N THR A 234 -11.96 1.37 -1.07
CA THR A 234 -13.06 1.89 -1.92
C THR A 234 -13.59 0.77 -2.80
N VAL A 235 -14.89 0.48 -2.68
CA VAL A 235 -15.53 -0.60 -3.44
C VAL A 235 -15.99 -0.06 -4.79
N GLU A 236 -15.22 -0.37 -5.84
CA GLU A 236 -15.53 0.01 -7.23
C GLU A 236 -16.15 -1.16 -8.03
N ASN A 237 -15.88 -2.41 -7.62
CA ASN A 237 -16.39 -3.62 -8.23
C ASN A 237 -16.54 -4.69 -7.14
N SER A 238 -17.72 -5.33 -7.06
CA SER A 238 -18.06 -6.25 -5.97
C SER A 238 -17.32 -7.58 -6.05
N GLU A 239 -17.13 -8.13 -7.25
CA GLU A 239 -16.40 -9.37 -7.48
C GLU A 239 -14.93 -9.24 -7.09
N GLN A 240 -14.29 -8.14 -7.52
CA GLN A 240 -12.89 -7.86 -7.19
C GLN A 240 -12.68 -7.52 -5.72
N ALA A 241 -13.68 -6.91 -5.06
CA ALA A 241 -13.56 -6.49 -3.66
C ALA A 241 -13.29 -7.65 -2.70
N ILE A 242 -13.89 -8.82 -2.92
CA ILE A 242 -13.70 -9.98 -2.05
C ILE A 242 -12.25 -10.47 -2.13
N GLU A 243 -11.70 -10.59 -3.34
CA GLU A 243 -10.31 -10.97 -3.56
C GLU A 243 -9.33 -9.92 -3.01
N ASP A 244 -9.62 -8.63 -3.23
CA ASP A 244 -8.79 -7.53 -2.75
C ASP A 244 -8.73 -7.49 -1.21
N LEU A 245 -9.86 -7.64 -0.53
CA LEU A 245 -9.92 -7.70 0.94
C LEU A 245 -9.19 -8.93 1.48
N LYS A 246 -9.25 -10.07 0.79
CA LYS A 246 -8.53 -11.30 1.17
C LYS A 246 -7.03 -11.08 1.09
N ASN A 247 -6.56 -10.48 0.00
CA ASN A 247 -5.15 -10.15 -0.18
C ASN A 247 -4.65 -9.17 0.87
N ILE A 248 -5.46 -8.18 1.28
CA ILE A 248 -5.12 -7.27 2.38
C ILE A 248 -4.96 -8.04 3.70
N ALA A 249 -5.91 -8.92 4.04
CA ALA A 249 -5.85 -9.70 5.28
C ALA A 249 -4.60 -10.61 5.32
N ILE A 250 -4.30 -11.29 4.21
CA ILE A 250 -3.09 -12.12 4.08
C ILE A 250 -1.82 -11.26 4.16
N ALA A 251 -1.80 -10.08 3.53
CA ALA A 251 -0.64 -9.19 3.58
C ALA A 251 -0.39 -8.64 4.99
N LEU A 252 -1.44 -8.39 5.77
CA LEU A 252 -1.33 -8.01 7.19
C LEU A 252 -0.75 -9.17 8.03
N ALA A 253 -1.21 -10.41 7.79
CA ALA A 253 -0.66 -11.59 8.46
C ALA A 253 0.83 -11.81 8.14
N ILE A 254 1.22 -11.69 6.87
CA ILE A 254 2.63 -11.77 6.47
C ILE A 254 3.43 -10.62 7.09
N LEU A 255 2.85 -9.42 7.22
CA LEU A 255 3.53 -8.29 7.85
C LEU A 255 3.81 -8.55 9.34
N GLU A 256 2.93 -9.25 10.06
CA GLU A 256 3.24 -9.65 11.44
C GLU A 256 4.48 -10.54 11.49
N ASP A 257 4.66 -11.46 10.55
CA ASP A 257 5.85 -12.34 10.46
C ASP A 257 7.10 -11.67 9.87
N ASP A 258 6.90 -10.58 9.13
CA ASP A 258 7.96 -9.72 8.60
C ASP A 258 8.24 -8.56 9.59
N ALA A 259 8.95 -7.54 9.13
CA ALA A 259 9.24 -6.32 9.87
C ALA A 259 8.64 -5.09 9.19
N LEU A 260 8.07 -4.19 9.98
CA LEU A 260 7.70 -2.84 9.57
C LEU A 260 8.90 -1.89 9.75
N GLY A 261 9.11 -0.98 8.81
CA GLY A 261 10.18 0.01 8.89
C GLY A 261 11.57 -0.53 8.54
N GLY A 262 12.61 0.12 9.07
CA GLY A 262 14.01 -0.19 8.80
C GLY A 262 14.60 -1.28 9.71
N HIS A 263 15.71 -1.86 9.28
CA HIS A 263 16.56 -2.76 10.10
C HIS A 263 15.88 -4.05 10.58
N GLY A 264 14.84 -4.54 9.90
CA GLY A 264 14.10 -5.75 10.26
C GLY A 264 14.97 -6.99 10.48
N SER A 265 15.96 -7.22 9.60
CA SER A 265 16.91 -8.34 9.74
C SER A 265 17.81 -8.28 10.98
N ARG A 266 17.84 -7.13 11.67
CA ARG A 266 18.57 -6.90 12.93
C ARG A 266 17.65 -6.90 14.16
N GLY A 267 16.40 -7.36 13.99
CA GLY A 267 15.43 -7.52 15.08
C GLY A 267 14.63 -6.25 15.40
N TYR A 268 14.43 -5.38 14.41
CA TYR A 268 13.52 -4.23 14.52
C TYR A 268 12.16 -4.55 13.92
N GLY A 269 11.14 -3.84 14.39
CA GLY A 269 9.90 -3.68 13.63
C GLY A 269 8.97 -4.89 13.58
N LYS A 270 9.13 -5.91 14.42
CA LYS A 270 8.08 -6.89 14.68
C LYS A 270 6.86 -6.17 15.26
N VAL A 271 5.71 -6.35 14.64
CA VAL A 271 4.44 -5.76 15.05
C VAL A 271 3.34 -6.83 15.16
N GLU A 272 2.28 -6.52 15.90
CA GLU A 272 1.09 -7.35 16.05
C GLU A 272 -0.15 -6.47 15.92
N PHE A 273 -1.15 -6.89 15.15
CA PHE A 273 -2.41 -6.19 14.99
C PHE A 273 -3.47 -6.77 15.95
N LYS A 274 -4.16 -5.89 16.68
CA LYS A 274 -5.15 -6.26 17.70
C LYS A 274 -6.46 -5.49 17.52
N LYS A 275 -7.56 -6.05 18.02
CA LYS A 275 -8.88 -5.38 18.11
C LYS A 275 -9.36 -4.84 16.76
N PHE A 276 -9.49 -5.73 15.79
CA PHE A 276 -10.06 -5.42 14.49
C PHE A 276 -11.55 -5.09 14.60
N ASN A 277 -11.92 -3.93 14.06
CA ASN A 277 -13.29 -3.48 13.89
C ASN A 277 -13.52 -3.17 12.42
N PHE A 278 -14.64 -3.62 11.89
CA PHE A 278 -14.96 -3.49 10.47
C PHE A 278 -16.24 -2.69 10.29
N PHE A 279 -16.24 -1.82 9.29
CA PHE A 279 -17.40 -1.01 8.94
C PHE A 279 -17.56 -1.02 7.43
N TYR A 280 -18.80 -1.16 6.96
CA TYR A 280 -19.15 -0.91 5.58
C TYR A 280 -20.10 0.27 5.50
N ARG A 281 -19.79 1.22 4.61
CA ARG A 281 -20.62 2.39 4.33
C ARG A 281 -20.99 2.36 2.86
N ASP A 282 -22.24 2.03 2.57
CA ASP A 282 -22.82 2.07 1.23
C ASP A 282 -23.14 3.51 0.79
N LEU A 283 -23.62 3.68 -0.44
CA LEU A 283 -24.03 5.01 -0.93
C LEU A 283 -25.20 5.61 -0.13
N GLU A 284 -26.16 4.79 0.30
CA GLU A 284 -27.33 5.26 1.04
C GLU A 284 -26.96 5.80 2.42
N TYR A 285 -25.96 5.22 3.09
CA TYR A 285 -25.36 5.79 4.29
C TYR A 285 -24.91 7.25 4.04
N TYR A 286 -24.17 7.49 2.96
CA TYR A 286 -23.70 8.83 2.63
C TYR A 286 -24.81 9.80 2.19
N ARG A 287 -25.90 9.30 1.62
CA ARG A 287 -27.10 10.10 1.28
C ARG A 287 -27.95 10.42 2.52
N ARG A 288 -27.98 9.54 3.52
CA ARG A 288 -28.75 9.74 4.77
C ARG A 288 -28.13 10.78 5.69
N ILE A 289 -26.79 10.81 5.82
CA ILE A 289 -26.10 11.76 6.71
C ILE A 289 -26.34 13.23 6.36
N THR A 290 -26.81 13.55 5.15
CA THR A 290 -27.17 14.93 4.78
C THR A 290 -28.54 15.34 5.32
N ASN A 291 -29.38 14.37 5.72
CA ASN A 291 -30.80 14.58 6.02
C ASN A 291 -31.17 14.32 7.49
N THR A 292 -30.25 13.82 8.32
CA THR A 292 -30.50 13.52 9.74
C THR A 292 -29.51 14.29 10.61
N PRO A 293 -29.97 15.05 11.63
CA PRO A 293 -29.08 15.62 12.64
C PRO A 293 -28.32 14.48 13.31
N SER A 294 -27.06 14.74 13.63
CA SER A 294 -26.06 13.83 14.19
C SER A 294 -26.52 13.06 15.43
N ASP A 295 -27.30 12.01 15.22
CA ASP A 295 -27.47 10.92 16.17
C ASP A 295 -27.35 9.60 15.42
N GLY A 296 -26.61 8.68 16.03
CA GLY A 296 -25.88 7.60 15.36
C GLY A 296 -26.68 6.82 14.32
N SER A 297 -26.38 7.03 13.04
CA SER A 297 -26.85 6.12 11.99
C SER A 297 -26.25 4.74 12.24
N GLU A 298 -27.15 3.77 12.46
CA GLU A 298 -26.89 2.37 12.78
C GLU A 298 -25.64 1.88 12.04
N ARG A 299 -24.59 1.69 12.83
CA ARG A 299 -23.39 1.00 12.36
C ARG A 299 -23.84 -0.45 12.21
N GLU A 300 -23.99 -0.92 10.98
CA GLU A 300 -24.15 -2.35 10.77
C GLU A 300 -22.82 -3.02 11.12
N GLU A 301 -22.67 -3.37 12.41
CA GLU A 301 -21.48 -3.99 12.97
C GLU A 301 -21.20 -5.29 12.22
N ILE A 302 -20.14 -5.24 11.45
CA ILE A 302 -19.49 -6.43 10.94
C ILE A 302 -18.73 -7.05 12.13
N PRO A 303 -18.79 -8.37 12.36
CA PRO A 303 -18.14 -9.01 13.49
C PRO A 303 -16.69 -8.57 13.64
N SER A 304 -16.34 -8.06 14.82
CA SER A 304 -14.97 -7.72 15.20
C SER A 304 -14.10 -8.98 15.30
N ALA A 305 -12.79 -8.82 15.16
CA ALA A 305 -11.84 -9.90 15.44
C ALA A 305 -10.78 -9.41 16.44
N ASN A 306 -10.38 -10.26 17.40
CA ASN A 306 -9.41 -9.86 18.41
C ASN A 306 -7.98 -9.80 17.86
N ASN A 307 -7.66 -10.69 16.92
CA ASN A 307 -6.33 -10.85 16.31
C ASN A 307 -6.43 -11.25 14.83
N ILE A 308 -5.27 -11.37 14.15
CA ILE A 308 -5.21 -11.68 12.72
C ILE A 308 -5.75 -13.08 12.38
N GLN A 309 -5.55 -14.07 13.27
CA GLN A 309 -6.03 -15.43 13.04
C GLN A 309 -7.56 -15.47 13.01
N GLU A 310 -8.20 -14.84 14.00
CA GLU A 310 -9.65 -14.70 14.06
C GLU A 310 -10.20 -13.91 12.85
N LEU A 311 -9.48 -12.91 12.36
CA LEU A 311 -9.84 -12.21 11.12
C LEU A 311 -9.87 -13.17 9.92
N LEU A 312 -8.83 -13.99 9.77
CA LEU A 312 -8.73 -14.94 8.65
C LEU A 312 -9.80 -16.03 8.74
N ASP A 313 -10.07 -16.56 9.93
CA ASP A 313 -11.09 -17.60 10.16
C ASP A 313 -12.49 -17.06 9.85
N ASN A 314 -12.77 -15.83 10.28
CA ASN A 314 -14.05 -15.17 10.06
C ASN A 314 -14.17 -14.56 8.65
N PHE A 315 -13.12 -14.61 7.82
CA PHE A 315 -13.08 -13.92 6.54
C PHE A 315 -14.14 -14.44 5.55
N THR A 316 -14.49 -15.72 5.63
CA THR A 316 -15.57 -16.30 4.80
C THR A 316 -16.92 -15.69 5.15
N GLY A 317 -17.24 -15.57 6.45
CA GLY A 317 -18.46 -14.93 6.92
C GLY A 317 -18.49 -13.43 6.62
N LEU A 318 -17.34 -12.75 6.78
CA LEU A 318 -17.12 -11.35 6.40
C LEU A 318 -17.40 -11.15 4.90
N SER A 319 -16.83 -12.01 4.06
CA SER A 319 -16.98 -11.94 2.60
C SER A 319 -18.41 -12.17 2.17
N GLN A 320 -19.11 -13.15 2.74
CA GLN A 320 -20.53 -13.40 2.47
C GLN A 320 -21.40 -12.24 2.91
N ASN A 321 -21.12 -11.64 4.07
CA ASN A 321 -21.86 -10.49 4.58
C ASN A 321 -21.66 -9.25 3.67
N ILE A 322 -20.42 -9.00 3.24
CA ILE A 322 -20.08 -7.96 2.27
C ILE A 322 -20.77 -8.25 0.92
N GLN A 323 -20.68 -9.47 0.41
CA GLN A 323 -21.29 -9.85 -0.86
C GLN A 323 -22.81 -9.69 -0.84
N HIS A 324 -23.49 -10.10 0.24
CA HIS A 324 -24.92 -9.90 0.40
C HIS A 324 -25.29 -8.41 0.33
N ARG A 325 -24.54 -7.55 1.04
CA ARG A 325 -24.75 -6.10 1.02
C ARG A 325 -24.44 -5.47 -0.36
N LEU A 326 -23.46 -6.00 -1.08
CA LEU A 326 -23.11 -5.57 -2.44
C LEU A 326 -24.07 -6.08 -3.52
N SER A 327 -24.79 -7.17 -3.27
CA SER A 327 -25.74 -7.77 -4.22
C SER A 327 -27.17 -7.23 -4.06
N GLY A 328 -27.47 -6.62 -2.91
CA GLY A 328 -28.76 -6.00 -2.60
C GLY A 328 -28.85 -4.51 -2.96
N SER A 329 -27.86 -3.98 -3.70
CA SER A 329 -27.81 -2.58 -4.18
C SER A 329 -27.88 -2.50 -5.70
#